data_AF-A0A1F4VEB4-F1
#
_entry.id   AF-A0A1F4VEB4-F1
#
_cell.length_a   1.000
_cell.length_b   1.000
_cell.length_c   1.000
_cell.angle_alpha   90.00
_cell.angle_beta   90.00
_cell.angle_gamma   90.00
#
_symmetry.space_group_name_H-M   'P 1'
#
loop_
_entity.id
_entity.type
_entity.pdbx_description
1 polymer ?
#
loop_
_entity_poly.entity_id
_entity_poly.type
_entity_poly.pdbx_seq_one_letter_code
_entity_poly.pdbx_strand_id
1 'polypeptide(L)'
;MAYYYTREVENMSIKLKIVSFGLLLSSLFLVSGKAHALIGEDLLEKRCTSIEARIQNRITRYDSLKDMHLKRYQNLREKVARIITSLEAKGLDVTKLKTDLEMLDAKIKKAQDDYAAFIAKLKETKDLSCGSSEGEFKAKLDEARALLKTFREDLEDIRNFYKTTIKADVLELRRKT
;
A
#
# COMPACT_ATOMS: atom_id res chain seq x y z
N MET A 1 -19.04 -29.19 13.38
CA MET A 1 -19.53 -29.23 11.98
C MET A 1 -18.32 -29.56 11.11
N ALA A 2 -17.97 -30.85 10.95
CA ALA A 2 -18.55 -31.81 9.99
C ALA A 2 -18.37 -31.31 8.54
N TYR A 3 -17.28 -31.70 7.86
CA TYR A 3 -17.23 -32.81 6.89
C TYR A 3 -18.42 -32.84 5.95
N TYR A 4 -18.21 -32.59 4.64
CA TYR A 4 -18.84 -33.40 3.60
C TYR A 4 -17.92 -33.55 2.38
N TYR A 5 -17.66 -34.82 2.09
CA TYR A 5 -17.03 -35.42 0.93
C TYR A 5 -18.14 -36.16 0.18
N THR A 6 -18.26 -35.96 -1.13
CA THR A 6 -18.88 -36.89 -2.12
C THR A 6 -18.43 -36.39 -3.50
N ARG A 7 -17.58 -37.08 -4.27
CA ARG A 7 -17.66 -38.40 -4.91
C ARG A 7 -18.69 -38.44 -6.04
N GLU A 8 -18.20 -38.46 -7.28
CA GLU A 8 -18.86 -39.13 -8.40
C GLU A 8 -17.76 -39.62 -9.36
N VAL A 9 -17.51 -40.92 -9.25
CA VAL A 9 -16.66 -41.71 -10.15
C VAL A 9 -17.65 -42.61 -10.86
N GLU A 10 -18.04 -42.25 -12.07
CA GLU A 10 -18.84 -43.14 -12.91
C GLU A 10 -17.95 -43.89 -13.88
N ASN A 11 -17.97 -45.21 -13.66
CA ASN A 11 -17.50 -46.26 -14.52
C ASN A 11 -17.91 -46.06 -15.98
N MET A 12 -16.96 -46.15 -16.91
CA MET A 12 -17.28 -46.68 -18.23
C MET A 12 -16.19 -47.64 -18.68
N SER A 13 -16.39 -48.90 -18.26
CA SER A 13 -15.63 -50.05 -18.72
C SER A 13 -16.05 -50.38 -20.16
N ILE A 14 -15.38 -49.79 -21.15
CA ILE A 14 -15.53 -50.19 -22.56
C ILE A 14 -14.56 -51.33 -22.84
N LYS A 15 -15.10 -52.55 -22.90
CA LYS A 15 -14.41 -53.72 -23.47
C LYS A 15 -14.18 -53.48 -24.97
N LEU A 16 -12.99 -53.02 -25.35
CA LEU A 16 -12.60 -52.94 -26.75
C LEU A 16 -11.71 -54.13 -27.10
N LYS A 17 -12.28 -55.08 -27.86
CA LYS A 17 -11.56 -56.19 -28.48
C LYS A 17 -10.53 -55.60 -29.44
N ILE A 18 -9.25 -55.76 -29.12
CA ILE A 18 -8.14 -55.45 -30.02
C ILE A 18 -8.08 -56.56 -31.07
N VAL A 19 -8.79 -56.37 -32.18
CA VAL A 19 -8.46 -57.06 -33.42
C VAL A 19 -7.30 -56.30 -34.05
N SER A 20 -6.17 -56.97 -34.08
CA SER A 20 -5.00 -56.68 -34.89
C SER A 20 -5.38 -56.24 -36.30
N PHE A 21 -5.24 -54.94 -36.57
CA PHE A 21 -5.10 -54.44 -37.93
C PHE A 21 -3.92 -53.48 -37.96
N GLY A 22 -2.87 -53.93 -38.61
CA GLY A 22 -1.61 -53.21 -38.71
C GLY A 22 -1.70 -51.97 -39.59
N LEU A 23 -0.64 -51.19 -39.50
CA LEU A 23 -0.20 -50.19 -40.48
C LEU A 23 -1.24 -49.12 -40.83
N LEU A 24 -1.12 -47.97 -40.15
CA LEU A 24 -1.03 -46.61 -40.73
C LEU A 24 -1.38 -45.57 -39.65
N LEU A 25 -0.42 -45.18 -38.81
CA LEU A 25 -0.54 -43.95 -38.02
C LEU A 25 0.83 -43.50 -37.49
N SER A 26 1.70 -43.07 -38.39
CA SER A 26 2.98 -42.43 -38.05
C SER A 26 2.88 -40.90 -37.95
N SER A 27 1.73 -40.33 -37.61
CA SER A 27 1.56 -38.85 -37.60
C SER A 27 0.68 -38.28 -36.48
N LEU A 28 0.51 -38.99 -35.36
CA LEU A 28 -0.14 -38.42 -34.16
C LEU A 28 0.76 -38.49 -32.92
N PHE A 29 1.90 -37.78 -32.94
CA PHE A 29 2.70 -37.55 -31.73
C PHE A 29 3.28 -36.12 -31.64
N LEU A 30 2.57 -35.12 -32.21
CA LEU A 30 3.03 -33.72 -32.19
C LEU A 30 2.04 -32.71 -31.58
N VAL A 31 0.90 -33.14 -31.01
CA VAL A 31 -0.12 -32.20 -30.49
C VAL A 31 -0.07 -32.00 -28.96
N SER A 32 0.66 -32.83 -28.20
CA SER A 32 0.62 -32.77 -26.73
C SER A 32 1.44 -31.62 -26.10
N GLY A 33 2.47 -31.11 -26.78
CA GLY A 33 3.36 -30.07 -26.22
C GLY A 33 2.77 -28.65 -26.19
N LYS A 34 1.93 -28.28 -27.16
CA LYS A 34 1.40 -26.91 -27.27
C LYS A 34 0.29 -26.61 -26.25
N ALA A 35 -0.52 -27.60 -25.88
CA ALA A 35 -1.61 -27.40 -24.92
C ALA A 35 -1.12 -27.10 -23.49
N HIS A 36 -0.02 -27.72 -23.05
CA HIS A 36 0.56 -27.43 -21.71
C HIS A 36 1.20 -26.04 -21.62
N ALA A 37 1.87 -25.57 -22.69
CA ALA A 37 2.46 -24.24 -22.73
C ALA A 37 1.39 -23.13 -22.64
N LEU A 38 0.27 -23.30 -23.36
CA LEU A 38 -0.85 -22.35 -23.36
C LEU A 38 -1.56 -22.25 -22.00
N ILE A 39 -1.66 -23.35 -21.24
CA ILE A 39 -2.23 -23.35 -19.88
C ILE A 39 -1.31 -22.62 -18.89
N GLY A 40 0.01 -22.72 -19.07
CA GLY A 40 1.00 -22.03 -18.24
C GLY A 40 0.98 -20.52 -18.42
N GLU A 41 0.86 -20.04 -19.66
CA GLU A 41 0.84 -18.61 -19.98
C GLU A 41 -0.44 -17.92 -19.45
N ASP A 42 -1.62 -18.53 -19.62
CA ASP A 42 -2.91 -18.01 -19.10
C ASP A 42 -2.93 -17.93 -17.55
N LEU A 43 -2.33 -18.90 -16.85
CA LEU A 43 -2.22 -18.87 -15.38
C LEU A 43 -1.26 -17.77 -14.88
N LEU A 44 -0.17 -17.54 -15.61
CA LEU A 44 0.77 -16.45 -15.30
C LEU A 44 0.13 -15.08 -15.53
N GLU A 45 -0.56 -14.90 -16.66
CA GLU A 45 -1.30 -13.67 -16.98
C GLU A 45 -2.40 -13.36 -15.94
N LYS A 46 -3.14 -14.38 -15.49
CA LYS A 46 -4.15 -14.24 -14.42
C LYS A 46 -3.55 -13.87 -13.06
N ARG A 47 -2.38 -14.42 -12.71
CA ARG A 47 -1.68 -14.04 -11.47
C ARG A 47 -1.18 -12.60 -11.55
N CYS A 48 -0.64 -12.24 -12.69
CA CYS A 48 -0.15 -10.92 -13.03
C CYS A 48 -1.19 -9.82 -12.86
N THR A 49 -2.29 -9.95 -13.59
CA THR A 49 -3.45 -9.05 -13.50
C THR A 49 -3.99 -8.96 -12.07
N SER A 50 -4.00 -10.07 -11.31
CA SER A 50 -4.41 -10.06 -9.91
C SER A 50 -3.45 -9.26 -9.01
N ILE A 51 -2.14 -9.39 -9.20
CA ILE A 51 -1.13 -8.64 -8.41
C ILE A 51 -1.20 -7.16 -8.75
N GLU A 52 -1.25 -6.81 -10.03
CA GLU A 52 -1.41 -5.42 -10.48
C GLU A 52 -2.67 -4.78 -9.92
N ALA A 53 -3.81 -5.49 -9.96
CA ALA A 53 -5.06 -5.01 -9.38
C ALA A 53 -4.94 -4.80 -7.85
N ARG A 54 -4.23 -5.68 -7.14
CA ARG A 54 -3.97 -5.52 -5.69
C ARG A 54 -3.08 -4.32 -5.40
N ILE A 55 -2.03 -4.11 -6.19
CA ILE A 55 -1.13 -2.95 -6.06
C ILE A 55 -1.92 -1.66 -6.35
N GLN A 56 -2.70 -1.65 -7.43
CA GLN A 56 -3.54 -0.52 -7.80
C GLN A 56 -4.57 -0.20 -6.72
N ASN A 57 -5.26 -1.21 -6.17
CA ASN A 57 -6.19 -1.02 -5.05
C ASN A 57 -5.51 -0.46 -3.81
N ARG A 58 -4.27 -0.88 -3.52
CA ARG A 58 -3.48 -0.31 -2.43
C ARG A 58 -3.13 1.16 -2.70
N ILE A 59 -2.65 1.48 -3.90
CA ILE A 59 -2.33 2.87 -4.30
C ILE A 59 -3.57 3.75 -4.15
N THR A 60 -4.72 3.36 -4.71
CA THR A 60 -5.98 4.11 -4.60
C THR A 60 -6.44 4.27 -3.15
N ARG A 61 -6.28 3.22 -2.33
CA ARG A 61 -6.58 3.31 -0.89
C ARG A 61 -5.66 4.29 -0.18
N TYR A 62 -4.37 4.29 -0.48
CA TYR A 62 -3.45 5.25 0.13
C TYR A 62 -3.75 6.67 -0.33
N ASP A 63 -3.98 6.89 -1.62
CA ASP A 63 -4.29 8.22 -2.16
C ASP A 63 -5.58 8.80 -1.55
N SER A 64 -6.63 8.00 -1.36
CA SER A 64 -7.84 8.46 -0.67
C SER A 64 -7.64 8.75 0.83
N LEU A 65 -6.71 8.04 1.49
CA LEU A 65 -6.35 8.28 2.89
C LEU A 65 -5.40 9.47 3.07
N LYS A 66 -4.57 9.78 2.05
CA LYS A 66 -3.64 10.92 2.04
C LYS A 66 -4.37 12.21 2.40
N ASP A 67 -5.43 12.51 1.66
CA ASP A 67 -6.16 13.76 1.80
C ASP A 67 -6.75 13.88 3.21
N MET A 68 -7.24 12.78 3.77
CA MET A 68 -7.75 12.75 5.14
C MET A 68 -6.64 13.04 6.17
N HIS A 69 -5.48 12.42 6.04
CA HIS A 69 -4.37 12.60 6.99
C HIS A 69 -3.76 13.99 6.88
N LEU A 70 -3.51 14.49 5.66
CA LEU A 70 -2.94 15.82 5.45
C LEU A 70 -3.90 16.92 5.89
N LYS A 71 -5.19 16.80 5.57
CA LYS A 71 -6.20 17.76 6.02
C LYS A 71 -6.30 17.83 7.54
N ARG A 72 -6.13 16.71 8.25
CA ARG A 72 -6.12 16.70 9.73
C ARG A 72 -4.98 17.55 10.29
N TYR A 73 -3.78 17.47 9.71
CA TYR A 73 -2.63 18.23 10.20
C TYR A 73 -2.66 19.71 9.76
N GLN A 74 -3.21 20.01 8.59
CA GLN A 74 -3.52 21.38 8.19
C GLN A 74 -4.50 22.03 9.18
N ASN A 75 -5.60 21.34 9.52
CA ASN A 75 -6.54 21.82 10.53
C ASN A 75 -5.88 22.02 11.91
N LEU A 76 -4.92 21.15 12.27
CA LEU A 76 -4.15 21.28 13.50
C LEU A 76 -3.31 22.55 13.50
N ARG A 77 -2.56 22.79 12.41
CA ARG A 77 -1.79 24.02 12.21
C ARG A 77 -2.67 25.26 12.34
N GLU A 78 -3.79 25.30 11.61
CA GLU A 78 -4.72 26.44 11.64
C GLU A 78 -5.29 26.67 13.04
N LYS A 79 -5.53 25.60 13.80
CA LYS A 79 -5.95 25.70 15.19
C LYS A 79 -4.88 26.34 16.06
N VAL A 80 -3.61 25.95 15.90
CA VAL A 80 -2.48 26.54 16.63
C VAL A 80 -2.32 28.02 16.26
N ALA A 81 -2.37 28.37 14.98
CA ALA A 81 -2.32 29.74 14.51
C ALA A 81 -3.42 30.62 15.14
N ARG A 82 -4.67 30.13 15.17
CA ARG A 82 -5.78 30.83 15.84
C ARG A 82 -5.55 31.02 17.34
N ILE A 83 -4.94 30.05 18.02
CA ILE A 83 -4.61 30.18 19.44
C ILE A 83 -3.55 31.26 19.64
N ILE A 84 -2.52 31.30 18.80
CA ILE A 84 -1.48 32.34 18.83
C ILE A 84 -2.11 33.71 18.70
N THR A 85 -2.92 33.95 17.66
CA THR A 85 -3.62 35.23 17.46
C THR A 85 -4.48 35.61 18.66
N SER A 86 -5.19 34.65 19.26
CA SER A 86 -6.02 34.91 20.43
C SER A 86 -5.21 35.25 21.70
N LEU A 87 -4.01 34.69 21.87
CA LEU A 87 -3.14 34.98 23.02
C LEU A 87 -2.41 36.31 22.83
N GLU A 88 -2.00 36.63 21.60
CA GLU A 88 -1.44 37.94 21.24
C GLU A 88 -2.41 39.08 21.49
N ALA A 89 -3.68 38.90 21.11
CA ALA A 89 -4.73 39.89 21.36
C ALA A 89 -4.94 40.17 22.87
N LYS A 90 -4.47 39.28 23.74
CA LYS A 90 -4.50 39.46 25.20
C LYS A 90 -3.19 40.03 25.77
N GLY A 91 -2.25 40.43 24.90
CA GLY A 91 -0.96 40.99 25.30
C GLY A 91 0.04 39.96 25.83
N LEU A 92 -0.19 38.66 25.60
CA LEU A 92 0.74 37.62 26.02
C LEU A 92 1.88 37.47 25.02
N ASP A 93 3.10 37.20 25.52
CA ASP A 93 4.22 36.82 24.67
C ASP A 93 4.03 35.39 24.13
N VAL A 94 3.89 35.29 22.81
CA VAL A 94 3.70 34.04 22.07
C VAL A 94 4.92 33.64 21.25
N THR A 95 6.08 34.28 21.46
CA THR A 95 7.28 34.07 20.64
C THR A 95 7.62 32.59 20.51
N LYS A 96 7.59 31.85 21.63
CA LYS A 96 7.79 30.39 21.65
C LYS A 96 6.78 29.64 20.80
N LEU A 97 5.48 29.94 20.93
CA LEU A 97 4.43 29.27 20.16
C LEU A 97 4.53 29.54 18.65
N LYS A 98 5.04 30.71 18.23
CA LYS A 98 5.31 30.98 16.81
C LYS A 98 6.42 30.11 16.28
N THR A 99 7.52 29.98 17.02
CA THR A 99 8.61 29.05 16.68
C THR A 99 8.11 27.61 16.66
N ASP A 100 7.27 27.20 17.61
CA ASP A 100 6.68 25.86 17.60
C ASP A 100 5.74 25.63 16.41
N LEU A 101 5.02 26.66 15.96
CA LEU A 101 4.19 26.58 14.76
C LEU A 101 5.04 26.37 13.50
N GLU A 102 6.18 27.05 13.38
CA GLU A 102 7.13 26.84 12.27
C GLU A 102 7.71 25.42 12.30
N MET A 103 8.06 24.91 13.49
CA MET A 103 8.51 23.53 13.67
C MET A 103 7.42 22.51 13.32
N LEU A 104 6.15 22.79 13.68
CA LEU A 104 5.02 21.96 13.28
C LEU A 104 4.85 21.94 11.76
N ASP A 105 4.95 23.09 11.11
CA ASP A 105 4.87 23.21 9.64
C ASP A 105 5.98 22.40 8.96
N ALA A 106 7.21 22.47 9.48
CA ALA A 106 8.34 21.69 8.98
C ALA A 106 8.10 20.17 9.10
N LYS A 107 7.59 19.70 10.25
CA LYS A 107 7.26 18.28 10.47
C LYS A 107 6.14 17.80 9.55
N ILE A 108 5.11 18.63 9.34
CA ILE A 108 4.01 18.33 8.42
C ILE A 108 4.52 18.21 6.98
N LYS A 109 5.39 19.15 6.55
CA LYS A 109 6.00 19.10 5.23
C LYS A 109 6.84 17.84 5.04
N LYS A 110 7.67 17.48 6.02
CA LYS A 110 8.46 16.24 5.97
C LYS A 110 7.56 15.02 5.76
N ALA A 111 6.50 14.88 6.55
CA ALA A 111 5.55 13.77 6.40
C ALA A 111 4.86 13.75 5.01
N GLN A 112 4.61 14.92 4.40
CA GLN A 112 4.08 15.00 3.04
C GLN A 112 5.08 14.49 2.00
N ASP A 113 6.35 14.89 2.14
CA ASP A 113 7.43 14.51 1.23
C ASP A 113 7.72 13.00 1.35
N ASP A 114 7.78 12.45 2.58
CA ASP A 114 7.98 11.02 2.83
C ASP A 114 6.81 10.15 2.33
N TYR A 115 5.57 10.66 2.45
CA TYR A 115 4.41 10.02 1.83
C TYR A 115 4.50 10.00 0.30
N ALA A 116 4.92 11.12 -0.31
CA ALA A 116 5.07 11.19 -1.76
C ALA A 116 6.14 10.21 -2.26
N ALA A 117 7.26 10.10 -1.54
CA ALA A 117 8.30 9.12 -1.81
C ALA A 117 7.78 7.68 -1.71
N PHE A 118 7.01 7.36 -0.66
CA PHE A 118 6.37 6.05 -0.52
C PHE A 118 5.49 5.70 -1.72
N ILE A 119 4.63 6.62 -2.15
CA ILE A 119 3.72 6.36 -3.29
C ILE A 119 4.47 6.24 -4.60
N ALA A 120 5.47 7.09 -4.85
CA ALA A 120 6.32 6.95 -6.02
C ALA A 120 6.97 5.56 -6.06
N LYS A 121 7.49 5.11 -4.92
CA LYS A 121 8.14 3.82 -4.81
C LYS A 121 7.20 2.64 -4.99
N LEU A 122 5.99 2.74 -4.43
CA LEU A 122 4.96 1.71 -4.62
C LEU A 122 4.52 1.61 -6.08
N LYS A 123 4.48 2.74 -6.80
CA LYS A 123 4.18 2.75 -8.24
C LYS A 123 5.25 2.03 -9.07
N GLU A 124 6.54 2.18 -8.73
CA GLU A 124 7.63 1.43 -9.38
C GLU A 124 7.42 -0.10 -9.29
N THR A 125 6.73 -0.60 -8.26
CA THR A 125 6.47 -2.04 -8.13
C THR A 125 5.43 -2.57 -9.12
N LYS A 126 4.55 -1.70 -9.64
CA LYS A 126 3.50 -2.10 -10.59
C LYS A 126 4.08 -2.56 -11.92
N ASP A 127 5.17 -1.93 -12.35
CA ASP A 127 5.79 -2.23 -13.64
C ASP A 127 6.68 -3.48 -13.58
N LEU A 128 6.92 -4.01 -12.39
CA LEU A 128 7.80 -5.17 -12.12
C LEU A 128 7.04 -6.43 -11.72
N SER A 129 5.71 -6.38 -11.57
CA SER A 129 4.92 -7.51 -11.05
C SER A 129 4.81 -8.70 -12.00
N CYS A 130 5.23 -8.55 -13.26
CA CYS A 130 4.99 -9.50 -14.34
C CYS A 130 6.22 -9.70 -15.23
N GLY A 131 7.07 -10.65 -14.85
CA GLY A 131 8.25 -11.04 -15.62
C GLY A 131 9.26 -11.80 -14.77
N SER A 132 10.46 -12.01 -15.31
CA SER A 132 11.59 -12.67 -14.61
C SER A 132 12.22 -11.82 -13.48
N SER A 133 11.63 -10.67 -13.17
CA SER A 133 12.14 -9.66 -12.23
C SER A 133 11.59 -9.82 -10.80
N GLU A 134 11.26 -11.04 -10.36
CA GLU A 134 10.70 -11.30 -9.02
C GLU A 134 11.60 -10.74 -7.89
N GLY A 135 12.93 -10.83 -8.05
CA GLY A 135 13.90 -10.27 -7.11
C GLY A 135 13.84 -8.74 -7.03
N GLU A 136 13.72 -8.06 -8.18
CA GLU A 136 13.62 -6.60 -8.25
C GLU A 136 12.29 -6.11 -7.70
N PHE A 137 11.19 -6.80 -8.01
CA PHE A 137 9.88 -6.51 -7.44
C PHE A 137 9.91 -6.54 -5.91
N LYS A 138 10.50 -7.60 -5.34
CA LYS A 138 10.61 -7.74 -3.88
C LYS A 138 11.46 -6.63 -3.27
N ALA A 139 12.62 -6.32 -3.86
CA ALA A 139 13.49 -5.25 -3.39
C ALA A 139 12.77 -3.90 -3.36
N LYS A 140 12.11 -3.52 -4.47
CA LYS A 140 11.34 -2.27 -4.57
C LYS A 140 10.16 -2.21 -3.60
N LEU A 141 9.50 -3.35 -3.37
CA LEU A 141 8.42 -3.43 -2.40
C LEU A 141 8.92 -3.24 -0.95
N ASP A 142 10.09 -3.78 -0.62
CA ASP A 142 10.70 -3.61 0.69
C ASP A 142 11.16 -2.16 0.91
N GLU A 143 11.70 -1.50 -0.13
CA GLU A 143 11.99 -0.06 -0.11
C GLU A 143 10.71 0.77 0.13
N ALA A 144 9.60 0.45 -0.56
CA ALA A 144 8.32 1.12 -0.34
C ALA A 144 7.81 0.92 1.09
N ARG A 145 7.95 -0.29 1.66
CA ARG A 145 7.57 -0.58 3.05
C ARG A 145 8.39 0.22 4.05
N ALA A 146 9.69 0.39 3.81
CA ALA A 146 10.55 1.21 4.66
C ALA A 146 10.08 2.67 4.66
N LEU A 147 9.78 3.25 3.49
CA LEU A 147 9.26 4.62 3.38
C LEU A 147 7.90 4.78 4.08
N LEU A 148 7.02 3.79 3.99
CA LEU A 148 5.75 3.80 4.72
C LEU A 148 5.96 3.78 6.25
N LYS A 149 6.99 3.07 6.73
CA LYS A 149 7.35 3.07 8.14
C LYS A 149 7.81 4.47 8.57
N THR A 150 8.72 5.09 7.82
CA THR A 150 9.18 6.46 8.07
C THR A 150 8.02 7.45 8.14
N PHE A 151 7.12 7.43 7.14
CA PHE A 151 5.94 8.29 7.14
C PHE A 151 5.10 8.13 8.42
N ARG A 152 4.90 6.89 8.90
CA ARG A 152 4.15 6.64 10.14
C ARG A 152 4.86 7.19 11.37
N GLU A 153 6.18 7.09 11.42
CA GLU A 153 7.00 7.68 12.48
C GLU A 153 6.87 9.21 12.47
N ASP A 154 6.85 9.86 11.30
CA ASP A 154 6.61 11.31 11.22
C ASP A 154 5.22 11.70 11.73
N LEU A 155 4.19 10.90 11.41
CA LEU A 155 2.83 11.13 11.92
C LEU A 155 2.78 11.04 13.45
N GLU A 156 3.58 10.14 14.03
CA GLU A 156 3.70 10.01 15.48
C GLU A 156 4.47 11.18 16.08
N ASP A 157 5.57 11.60 15.47
CA ASP A 157 6.36 12.76 15.88
C ASP A 157 5.51 14.04 15.88
N ILE A 158 4.72 14.30 14.82
CA ILE A 158 3.78 15.45 14.79
C ILE A 158 2.80 15.38 15.97
N ARG A 159 2.21 14.21 16.23
CA ARG A 159 1.24 14.03 17.31
C ARG A 159 1.88 14.27 18.67
N ASN A 160 3.08 13.76 18.88
CA ASN A 160 3.80 13.88 20.13
C ASN A 160 4.21 15.33 20.35
N PHE A 161 4.84 15.97 19.35
CA PHE A 161 5.22 17.38 19.39
C PHE A 161 4.04 18.30 19.75
N TYR A 162 2.88 18.10 19.13
CA TYR A 162 1.69 18.86 19.50
C TYR A 162 1.27 18.63 20.96
N LYS A 163 1.25 17.38 21.41
CA LYS A 163 0.76 17.02 22.75
C LYS A 163 1.69 17.46 23.87
N THR A 164 3.01 17.34 23.67
CA THR A 164 4.01 17.53 24.72
C THR A 164 4.61 18.93 24.71
N THR A 165 4.67 19.58 23.54
CA THR A 165 5.26 20.91 23.40
C THR A 165 4.16 21.96 23.27
N ILE A 166 3.51 22.04 22.11
CA ILE A 166 2.53 23.10 21.80
C ILE A 166 1.42 23.16 22.84
N LYS A 167 0.81 22.02 23.19
CA LYS A 167 -0.29 22.00 24.16
C LYS A 167 0.17 22.41 25.55
N ALA A 168 1.39 22.05 25.97
CA ALA A 168 1.94 22.46 27.26
C ALA A 168 2.15 23.98 27.30
N ASP A 169 2.72 24.55 26.24
CA ASP A 169 2.99 25.99 26.14
C ASP A 169 1.70 26.81 26.07
N VAL A 170 0.69 26.34 25.33
CA VAL A 170 -0.65 26.95 25.33
C VAL A 170 -1.29 26.93 26.72
N LEU A 171 -1.14 25.83 27.47
CA LEU A 171 -1.69 25.73 28.82
C LEU A 171 -0.98 26.68 29.78
N GLU A 172 0.34 26.81 29.67
CA GLU A 172 1.10 27.76 30.48
C GLU A 172 0.67 29.20 30.23
N LEU A 173 0.55 29.62 28.97
CA LEU A 173 0.11 30.96 28.61
C LEU A 173 -1.33 31.25 29.05
N ARG A 174 -2.22 30.25 28.98
CA ARG A 174 -3.59 30.39 29.46
C ARG A 174 -3.72 30.56 30.97
N ARG A 175 -2.75 30.07 31.75
CA ARG A 175 -2.72 30.32 33.21
C ARG A 175 -2.30 31.74 33.57
N LYS A 176 -1.69 32.47 32.63
CA LYS A 176 -1.28 33.88 32.77
C LYS A 176 -2.36 34.85 32.30
N THR A 177 -3.46 34.33 31.75
CA THR A 177 -4.66 35.10 31.38
C THR A 177 -5.61 35.16 32.57
#